data_AF-A0A6B3ELN4-F1
#
_entry.id   AF-A0A6B3ELN4-F1
#
_cell.length_a   1.000
_cell.length_b   1.000
_cell.length_c   1.000
_cell.angle_alpha   90.00
_cell.angle_beta   90.00
_cell.angle_gamma   90.00
#
_symmetry.space_group_name_H-M   'P 1'
#
loop_
_entity.id
_entity.type
_entity.pdbx_description
1 polymer ?
#
loop_
_entity_poly.entity_id
_entity_poly.type
_entity_poly.pdbx_seq_one_letter_code
_entity_poly.pdbx_strand_id
1 'polypeptide(L)' 'HEVTVLDVRTLPAGPLLAAEFGHPDLVRATRAFAEADGVVIGTPVYKAAYSGLLKTLLDVLPQYALAGKTVLPLATG' A
#
# COMPACT_ATOMS: atom_id res chain seq x y z
N HIS A 1 -2.30 -15.56 -14.11
CA HIS A 1 -2.08 -14.83 -12.85
C HIS A 1 -3.14 -13.76 -12.75
N GLU A 2 -3.74 -13.56 -11.59
CA GLU A 2 -4.75 -12.52 -11.35
C GLU A 2 -4.04 -11.25 -10.87
N VAL A 3 -4.51 -10.08 -11.33
CA VAL A 3 -3.88 -8.79 -10.99
C VAL A 3 -4.96 -7.84 -10.47
N THR A 4 -4.78 -7.36 -9.25
CA THR A 4 -5.59 -6.30 -8.66
C THR A 4 -4.78 -5.01 -8.60
N VAL A 5 -5.32 -3.93 -9.16
CA VAL A 5 -4.67 -2.61 -9.10
C VAL A 5 -5.23 -1.83 -7.91
N LEU A 6 -4.35 -1.37 -7.03
CA LEU A 6 -4.68 -0.47 -5.94
C LEU A 6 -4.08 0.91 -6.23
N ASP A 7 -4.92 1.89 -6.62
CA ASP A 7 -4.49 3.29 -6.69
C ASP A 7 -4.56 3.92 -5.30
N VAL A 8 -3.40 4.13 -4.68
CA VAL A 8 -3.33 4.71 -3.33
C VAL A 8 -3.95 6.12 -3.27
N ARG A 9 -3.97 6.85 -4.40
CA ARG A 9 -4.55 8.21 -4.47
C ARG A 9 -6.06 8.23 -4.32
N THR A 10 -6.73 7.08 -4.53
CA THR A 10 -8.18 6.97 -4.37
C THR A 10 -8.59 6.56 -2.97
N LEU A 11 -7.63 6.23 -2.09
CA LEU A 11 -7.91 5.95 -0.69
C LEU A 11 -8.19 7.24 0.09
N PRO A 12 -9.02 7.18 1.14
CA PRO A 12 -9.42 8.36 1.90
C PRO A 12 -8.25 8.88 2.74
N ALA A 13 -7.87 10.14 2.51
CA ALA A 13 -6.67 10.74 3.10
C ALA A 13 -6.75 10.83 4.64
N GLY A 14 -7.90 11.22 5.20
CA GLY A 14 -8.10 11.31 6.65
C GLY A 14 -7.80 9.99 7.35
N PRO A 15 -8.51 8.89 7.01
CA PRO A 15 -8.26 7.56 7.55
C PRO A 15 -6.81 7.07 7.40
N LEU A 16 -6.16 7.32 6.25
CA LEU A 16 -4.75 6.97 6.06
C LEU A 16 -3.83 7.72 7.04
N LEU A 17 -4.05 9.02 7.22
CA LEU A 17 -3.21 9.87 8.07
C LEU A 17 -3.47 9.65 9.56
N ALA A 18 -4.71 9.32 9.93
CA ALA A 18 -5.12 9.03 11.31
C ALA A 18 -4.91 7.56 11.70
N ALA A 19 -4.46 6.71 10.77
CA ALA A 19 -4.35 5.26 10.93
C ALA A 19 -5.66 4.60 11.40
N GLU A 20 -6.77 4.96 10.76
CA GLU A 20 -8.09 4.39 11.05
C GLU A 20 -8.25 2.98 10.42
N PHE A 21 -7.62 1.97 11.02
CA PHE A 21 -7.58 0.60 10.51
C PHE A 21 -8.95 -0.02 10.19
N GLY A 22 -10.01 0.45 10.86
CA GLY A 22 -11.39 -0.02 10.65
C GLY A 22 -12.12 0.60 9.46
N HIS A 23 -11.54 1.61 8.78
CA HIS A 23 -12.20 2.25 7.65
C HIS A 23 -12.40 1.25 6.50
N PRO A 24 -13.60 1.13 5.90
CA PRO A 24 -13.89 0.10 4.91
C PRO A 24 -12.90 0.03 3.75
N ASP A 25 -12.40 1.18 3.28
CA ASP A 25 -11.44 1.23 2.16
C ASP A 25 -10.06 0.69 2.54
N LEU A 26 -9.63 0.91 3.78
CA LEU A 26 -8.34 0.44 4.31
C LEU A 26 -8.40 -1.06 4.61
N VAL A 27 -9.56 -1.54 5.09
CA VAL A 27 -9.83 -2.97 5.24
C VAL A 27 -9.77 -3.68 3.89
N ARG A 28 -10.39 -3.11 2.84
CA ARG A 28 -10.31 -3.67 1.48
C ARG A 28 -8.89 -3.68 0.93
N ALA A 29 -8.13 -2.60 1.13
CA ALA A 29 -6.73 -2.54 0.74
C ALA A 29 -5.91 -3.64 1.45
N THR A 30 -6.00 -3.72 2.78
CA THR A 30 -5.31 -4.73 3.59
C THR A 30 -5.64 -6.15 3.16
N ARG A 31 -6.92 -6.42 2.84
CA ARG A 31 -7.34 -7.73 2.33
C ARG A 31 -6.67 -8.08 1.00
N ALA A 32 -6.55 -7.13 0.09
CA ALA A 32 -5.84 -7.35 -1.17
C ALA A 32 -4.36 -7.74 -0.94
N PHE A 33 -3.68 -7.12 0.04
CA PHE A 33 -2.33 -7.54 0.43
C PHE A 33 -2.33 -8.95 1.01
N ALA A 34 -3.29 -9.29 1.87
CA ALA A 34 -3.37 -10.61 2.49
C ALA A 34 -3.53 -11.74 1.45
N GLU A 35 -4.37 -11.52 0.43
CA GLU A 35 -4.69 -12.50 -0.62
C GLU A 35 -3.62 -12.61 -1.71
N ALA A 36 -2.73 -11.61 -1.86
CA ALA A 36 -1.73 -11.60 -2.92
C ALA A 36 -0.54 -12.54 -2.66
N ASP A 37 -0.11 -13.31 -3.67
CA ASP A 37 1.15 -14.07 -3.63
C ASP A 37 2.40 -13.19 -3.83
N GLY A 38 2.21 -12.04 -4.48
CA GLY A 38 3.26 -11.07 -4.75
C GLY A 38 2.73 -9.65 -4.90
N VAL A 39 3.60 -8.66 -4.70
CA VAL A 39 3.24 -7.23 -4.68
C VAL A 39 4.24 -6.45 -5.53
N VAL A 40 3.72 -5.68 -6.49
CA VAL A 40 4.50 -4.68 -7.24
C VAL A 40 4.15 -3.31 -6.68
N ILE A 41 5.15 -2.57 -6.19
CA ILE A 41 4.95 -1.25 -5.58
C ILE A 41 5.57 -0.20 -6.49
N GLY A 42 4.74 0.66 -7.09
CA GLY A 42 5.19 1.80 -7.88
C GLY A 42 5.07 3.11 -7.11
N THR A 43 6.14 3.89 -6.99
CA THR A 43 6.09 5.24 -6.39
C THR A 43 6.98 6.23 -7.16
N PRO A 44 6.55 7.48 -7.35
CA PRO A 44 7.48 8.53 -7.74
C PRO A 44 8.51 8.77 -6.62
N VAL A 45 9.71 9.20 -7.01
CA VAL A 45 10.73 9.71 -6.10
C VAL A 45 10.39 11.17 -5.80
N TYR A 46 10.10 11.47 -4.54
CA TYR A 46 9.87 12.84 -4.07
C TYR A 46 10.83 13.13 -2.93
N LYS A 47 11.60 14.22 -3.04
CA LYS A 47 12.63 14.60 -2.04
C LYS A 47 13.62 13.46 -1.74
N ALA A 48 14.10 12.78 -2.80
CA ALA A 48 15.04 11.66 -2.73
C ALA A 48 14.55 10.42 -1.94
N ALA A 49 13.23 10.29 -1.76
CA ALA A 49 12.61 9.16 -1.08
C ALA A 49 11.33 8.70 -1.81
N TYR A 50 10.77 7.57 -1.37
CA TYR A 50 9.42 7.19 -1.74
C TYR A 50 8.40 8.25 -1.29
N SER A 51 7.22 8.27 -1.93
CA SER A 51 6.19 9.24 -1.60
C SER A 51 5.65 9.04 -0.17
N GLY A 52 5.32 10.15 0.50
CA GLY A 52 4.60 10.10 1.79
C GLY A 52 3.28 9.35 1.68
N LEU A 53 2.62 9.41 0.51
CA LEU A 53 1.40 8.65 0.22
C LEU A 53 1.62 7.13 0.26
N LEU A 54 2.73 6.62 -0.29
CA LEU A 54 3.07 5.21 -0.15
C LEU A 54 3.30 4.87 1.32
N LYS A 55 4.00 5.73 2.07
CA LYS A 55 4.28 5.49 3.49
C LYS A 55 3.01 5.38 4.34
N THR A 56 2.05 6.28 4.14
CA THR A 56 0.80 6.26 4.91
C THR A 56 -0.01 4.98 4.64
N LEU A 57 0.03 4.43 3.43
CA LEU A 57 -0.54 3.11 3.15
C LEU A 57 0.22 2.00 3.89
N LEU A 58 1.56 1.98 3.80
CA LEU A 58 2.37 0.94 4.43
C LEU A 58 2.20 0.93 5.96
N ASP A 59 1.98 2.10 6.57
CA ASP A 59 1.81 2.26 8.01
C ASP A 59 0.50 1.68 8.55
N VAL A 60 -0.52 1.57 7.71
CA VAL A 60 -1.82 0.98 8.10
C VAL A 60 -1.91 -0.52 7.81
N LEU A 61 -0.88 -1.12 7.21
CA LEU A 61 -0.84 -2.56 7.00
C LEU A 61 -0.48 -3.31 8.30
N PRO A 62 -0.98 -4.54 8.49
CA PRO A 62 -0.49 -5.43 9.53
C PRO A 62 1.03 -5.61 9.45
N GLN A 63 1.69 -5.76 10.61
CA GLN A 63 3.15 -5.86 10.72
C GLN A 63 3.82 -6.86 9.75
N TYR A 64 3.13 -7.96 9.42
CA TYR A 64 3.64 -9.02 8.55
C TYR A 64 2.91 -9.11 7.21
N ALA A 65 2.26 -8.03 6.76
CA ALA A 65 1.46 -8.03 5.53
C ALA A 65 2.23 -8.46 4.26
N LEU A 66 3.56 -8.30 4.26
CA LEU A 66 4.44 -8.67 3.14
C LEU A 66 5.25 -9.95 3.40
N ALA A 67 5.13 -10.57 4.58
CA ALA A 67 5.92 -11.75 4.91
C ALA A 67 5.58 -12.93 3.99
N GLY A 68 6.61 -13.58 3.44
CA GLY A 68 6.45 -14.71 2.52
C GLY A 68 5.97 -14.36 1.12
N LYS A 69 5.71 -13.07 0.81
CA LYS A 69 5.27 -12.61 -0.51
C LYS A 69 6.47 -12.14 -1.33
N THR A 70 6.44 -12.35 -2.64
CA THR A 70 7.46 -11.76 -3.54
C THR A 70 7.16 -10.27 -3.72
N VAL A 71 8.12 -9.38 -3.44
CA VAL A 71 7.92 -7.92 -3.53
C VAL A 71 8.86 -7.29 -4.56
N LEU A 72 8.30 -6.53 -5.51
CA LEU A 72 9.05 -5.76 -6.50
C LEU A 72 8.79 -4.26 -6.32
N PRO A 73 9.72 -3.51 -5.72
CA PRO A 73 9.63 -2.06 -5.64
C PRO A 73 10.14 -1.39 -6.93
N LEU A 74 9.39 -0.44 -7.45
CA LEU A 74 9.70 0.38 -8.62
C LEU A 74 9.59 1.86 -8.26
N ALA A 75 10.67 2.60 -8.48
CA ALA A 75 10.72 4.03 -8.24
C ALA A 75 10.90 4.79 -9.56
N THR A 76 10.12 5.85 -9.78
CA THR A 76 10.23 6.70 -10.99
C THR A 76 10.71 8.10 -10.59
N GLY A 77 11.77 8.59 -11.22
CA GLY A 77 12.35 9.93 -10.97
C GLY A 77 11.91 10.97 -11.99
#